data_AF-A0A3D1CJK4-F1
#
_entry.id   AF-A0A3D1CJK4-F1
#
_cell.length_a   1.000
_cell.length_b   1.000
_cell.length_c   1.000
_cell.angle_alpha   90.00
_cell.angle_beta   90.00
_cell.angle_gamma   90.00
#
_symmetry.space_group_name_H-M   'P 1'
#
loop_
_entity.id
_entity.type
_entity.pdbx_description
1 polymer ?
#
loop_
_entity_poly.entity_id
_entity_poly.type
_entity_poly.pdbx_seq_one_letter_code
_entity_poly.pdbx_strand_id
1 'polypeptide(L)'
;KRNTHQKALIAAATSSNPKFFLGTDSAPHTRYSKENACGCAGIYSAHAAIELYAEVFDSYECLDKLEGFASFYGADFYGLPRNEQKITLQKTDWQA
;
A
#
# COMPACT_ATOMS: atom_id res chain seq x y z
N LYS A 1 9.83 -15.12 -5.27
CA LYS A 1 10.71 -13.95 -4.97
C LYS A 1 11.46 -14.23 -3.65
N ARG A 2 12.44 -13.40 -3.25
CA ARG A 2 13.28 -13.59 -2.03
C ARG A 2 13.16 -12.35 -1.12
N ASN A 3 13.52 -12.48 0.16
CA ASN A 3 13.51 -11.38 1.13
C ASN A 3 14.33 -10.15 0.64
N THR A 4 15.46 -10.36 -0.04
CA THR A 4 16.24 -9.27 -0.63
C THR A 4 15.45 -8.42 -1.62
N HIS A 5 14.52 -9.01 -2.37
CA HIS A 5 13.64 -8.26 -3.27
C HIS A 5 12.59 -7.47 -2.49
N GLN A 6 12.06 -8.01 -1.39
CA GLN A 6 11.12 -7.28 -0.53
C GLN A 6 11.80 -6.04 0.06
N LYS A 7 13.02 -6.17 0.59
CA LYS A 7 13.80 -5.03 1.10
C LYS A 7 14.02 -3.95 0.04
N ALA A 8 14.32 -4.36 -1.20
CA ALA A 8 14.46 -3.42 -2.31
C ALA A 8 13.15 -2.70 -2.66
N LEU A 9 12.01 -3.40 -2.60
CA LEU A 9 10.69 -2.79 -2.81
C LEU A 9 10.34 -1.79 -1.70
N ILE A 10 10.63 -2.13 -0.45
CA ILE A 10 10.42 -1.20 0.68
C ILE A 10 11.29 0.03 0.51
N ALA A 11 12.59 -0.15 0.23
CA ALA A 11 13.50 0.98 -0.03
C ALA A 11 13.02 1.86 -1.19
N ALA A 12 12.45 1.27 -2.25
CA ALA A 12 11.88 2.04 -3.35
C ALA A 12 10.63 2.83 -2.92
N ALA A 13 9.69 2.18 -2.22
CA ALA A 13 8.47 2.82 -1.72
C ALA A 13 8.77 3.98 -0.76
N THR A 14 9.78 3.84 0.09
CA THR A 14 10.16 4.83 1.12
C THR A 14 11.25 5.82 0.67
N SER A 15 11.55 5.86 -0.63
CA SER A 15 12.63 6.69 -1.19
C SER A 15 12.25 8.15 -1.46
N SER A 16 10.98 8.53 -1.35
CA SER A 16 10.43 9.81 -1.83
C SER A 16 10.63 10.06 -3.34
N ASN A 17 10.96 9.02 -4.11
CA ASN A 17 11.06 9.11 -5.56
C ASN A 17 9.65 9.10 -6.18
N PRO A 18 9.25 10.14 -6.94
CA PRO A 18 7.89 10.27 -7.46
C PRO A 18 7.51 9.23 -8.52
N LYS A 19 8.45 8.38 -8.96
CA LYS A 19 8.17 7.25 -9.86
C LYS A 19 7.57 6.03 -9.15
N PHE A 20 7.58 6.00 -7.82
CA PHE A 20 6.97 4.93 -7.03
C PHE A 20 5.80 5.49 -6.23
N PHE A 21 4.61 4.94 -6.42
CA PHE A 21 3.38 5.38 -5.78
C PHE A 21 2.44 4.21 -5.51
N LEU A 22 1.46 4.45 -4.65
CA LEU A 22 0.57 3.43 -4.12
C LEU A 22 -0.28 2.78 -5.22
N GLY A 23 -0.26 1.45 -5.27
CA GLY A 23 -1.20 0.62 -6.00
C GLY A 23 -1.47 -0.66 -5.21
N THR A 24 -2.72 -0.89 -4.79
CA THR A 24 -3.03 -1.98 -3.85
C THR A 24 -3.01 -3.36 -4.49
N ASP A 25 -3.28 -3.43 -5.79
CA ASP A 25 -3.56 -4.68 -6.51
C ASP A 25 -4.59 -5.57 -5.76
N SER A 26 -5.56 -4.92 -5.09
CA SER A 26 -6.56 -5.64 -4.31
C SER A 26 -7.47 -6.43 -5.24
N ALA A 27 -7.37 -7.76 -5.18
CA ALA A 27 -8.07 -8.69 -6.04
C ALA A 27 -8.90 -9.68 -5.18
N PRO A 28 -10.17 -9.34 -4.86
CA PRO A 28 -11.01 -10.17 -4.02
C PRO A 28 -11.39 -11.48 -4.72
N HIS A 29 -11.31 -12.57 -3.96
CA HIS A 29 -11.75 -13.90 -4.35
C HIS A 29 -12.49 -14.53 -3.17
N THR A 30 -13.48 -15.36 -3.46
CA THR A 30 -14.18 -16.08 -2.39
C THR A 30 -13.23 -17.07 -1.73
N ARG A 31 -13.50 -17.38 -0.46
CA ARG A 31 -12.70 -18.36 0.28
C ARG A 31 -12.59 -19.69 -0.47
N TYR A 32 -13.70 -20.17 -1.04
CA TYR A 32 -13.73 -21.40 -1.84
C TYR A 32 -12.86 -21.32 -3.10
N SER A 33 -12.85 -20.19 -3.81
CA SER A 33 -12.02 -20.05 -5.02
C SER A 33 -10.53 -19.87 -4.70
N LYS A 34 -10.18 -19.50 -3.45
CA LYS A 34 -8.80 -19.44 -2.94
C LYS A 34 -8.32 -20.79 -2.37
N GLU A 35 -9.13 -21.44 -1.54
CA GLU A 35 -8.80 -22.66 -0.81
C GLU A 35 -9.23 -23.92 -1.58
N ASN A 36 -8.71 -24.09 -2.80
CA ASN A 36 -8.95 -25.27 -3.62
C ASN A 36 -7.67 -25.75 -4.33
N ALA A 37 -7.76 -26.87 -5.06
CA ALA A 37 -6.62 -27.49 -5.74
C ALA A 37 -5.93 -26.61 -6.81
N CYS A 38 -6.62 -25.58 -7.31
CA CYS A 38 -6.12 -24.59 -8.26
C CYS A 38 -6.57 -23.17 -7.84
N GLY A 39 -6.18 -22.77 -6.61
CA GLY A 39 -6.62 -21.51 -6.02
C GLY A 39 -6.28 -20.28 -6.86
N CYS A 40 -7.21 -19.32 -6.98
CA CYS A 40 -7.00 -18.10 -7.74
C CYS A 40 -5.90 -17.22 -7.15
N ALA A 41 -5.09 -16.57 -8.00
CA ALA A 41 -4.09 -15.59 -7.59
C ALA A 41 -4.74 -14.23 -7.29
N GLY A 42 -4.40 -13.61 -6.16
CA GLY A 42 -4.96 -12.33 -5.73
C GLY A 42 -5.05 -12.22 -4.21
N ILE A 43 -4.86 -11.01 -3.68
CA ILE A 43 -4.96 -10.70 -2.25
C ILE A 43 -6.00 -9.58 -2.08
N TYR A 44 -6.93 -9.75 -1.16
CA TYR A 44 -7.89 -8.70 -0.81
C TYR A 44 -7.28 -7.78 0.25
N SER A 45 -6.76 -6.63 -0.19
CA SER A 45 -6.08 -5.65 0.67
C SER A 45 -6.86 -4.34 0.82
N ALA A 46 -7.88 -4.08 -0.02
CA ALA A 46 -8.57 -2.79 -0.07
C ALA A 46 -9.19 -2.34 1.27
N HIS A 47 -9.63 -3.28 2.12
CA HIS A 47 -10.30 -2.96 3.38
C HIS A 47 -9.39 -2.32 4.45
N ALA A 48 -8.07 -2.51 4.35
CA ALA A 48 -7.08 -1.98 5.29
C ALA A 48 -5.87 -1.40 4.54
N ALA A 49 -6.09 -0.92 3.30
CA ALA A 49 -5.01 -0.62 2.38
C ALA A 49 -4.05 0.44 2.94
N ILE A 50 -4.58 1.56 3.42
CA ILE A 50 -3.75 2.67 3.88
C ILE A 50 -3.02 2.32 5.19
N GLU A 51 -3.67 1.58 6.07
CA GLU A 51 -3.11 1.11 7.35
C GLU A 51 -1.96 0.13 7.12
N LEU A 52 -2.08 -0.79 6.15
CA LEU A 52 -1.01 -1.72 5.77
C LEU A 52 0.23 -0.98 5.25
N TYR A 53 0.06 0.10 4.47
CA TYR A 53 1.20 0.93 4.05
C TYR A 53 1.77 1.76 5.20
N ALA A 54 0.91 2.31 6.06
CA ALA A 54 1.35 3.07 7.22
C ALA A 54 2.23 2.22 8.16
N GLU A 55 1.85 0.98 8.41
CA GLU A 55 2.65 0.02 9.20
C GLU A 55 4.07 -0.18 8.62
N VAL A 56 4.18 -0.33 7.29
CA VAL A 56 5.48 -0.47 6.62
C VAL A 56 6.29 0.81 6.70
N PHE A 57 5.68 1.98 6.53
CA PHE A 57 6.40 3.25 6.59
C PHE A 57 6.82 3.60 8.03
N ASP A 58 6.01 3.24 9.03
CA ASP A 58 6.31 3.44 10.45
C ASP A 58 7.45 2.53 10.93
N SER A 59 7.43 1.25 10.55
CA SER A 59 8.51 0.31 10.91
C SER A 59 9.88 0.66 10.32
N TYR A 60 9.93 1.57 9.35
CA TYR A 60 11.14 2.12 8.74
C TYR A 60 11.37 3.60 9.09
N GLU A 61 10.67 4.13 10.10
CA GLU A 61 10.80 5.50 10.63
C GLU A 61 10.64 6.57 9.54
N CYS A 62 9.72 6.35 8.60
CA CYS A 62 9.54 7.22 7.44
C CYS A 62 8.06 7.56 7.15
N LEU A 63 7.22 7.64 8.18
CA LEU A 63 5.81 8.01 8.06
C LEU A 63 5.58 9.35 7.35
N ASP A 64 6.51 10.30 7.49
CA ASP A 64 6.50 11.60 6.81
C ASP A 64 6.46 11.48 5.28
N LYS A 65 6.93 10.36 4.72
CA LYS A 65 6.96 10.11 3.27
C LYS A 65 5.67 9.48 2.74
N LEU A 66 4.80 8.98 3.61
CA LEU A 66 3.61 8.23 3.23
C LEU A 66 2.66 9.07 2.36
N GLU A 67 2.47 10.35 2.70
CA GLU A 67 1.55 11.23 1.96
C GLU A 67 1.96 11.41 0.49
N GLY A 68 3.27 11.59 0.25
CA GLY A 68 3.81 11.68 -1.10
C GLY A 68 3.51 10.42 -1.91
N PHE A 69 3.81 9.26 -1.34
CA PHE A 69 3.60 7.94 -1.96
C PHE A 69 2.12 7.61 -2.20
N ALA A 70 1.25 7.94 -1.24
CA ALA A 70 -0.16 7.55 -1.25
C ALA A 70 -1.08 8.55 -1.96
N SER A 71 -0.72 9.84 -2.04
CA SER A 71 -1.63 10.90 -2.50
C SER A 71 -1.09 11.82 -3.58
N PHE A 72 0.23 12.05 -3.67
CA PHE A 72 0.76 13.08 -4.59
C PHE A 72 1.35 12.49 -5.86
N TYR A 73 2.27 11.53 -5.73
CA TYR A 73 3.06 11.04 -6.85
C TYR A 73 2.21 10.37 -7.94
N GLY A 74 1.16 9.63 -7.55
CA GLY A 74 0.22 9.06 -8.49
C GLY A 74 -0.59 10.13 -9.24
N ALA A 75 -1.17 11.10 -8.53
CA ALA A 75 -1.92 12.19 -9.14
C ALA A 75 -1.06 12.98 -10.14
N ASP A 76 0.16 13.35 -9.73
CA ASP A 76 1.12 14.07 -10.58
C ASP A 76 1.49 13.24 -11.83
N PHE A 77 1.73 11.94 -11.68
CA PHE A 77 2.07 11.04 -12.79
C PHE A 77 0.94 10.91 -13.81
N TYR A 78 -0.30 10.80 -13.34
CA TYR A 78 -1.49 10.70 -14.20
C TYR A 78 -1.99 12.06 -14.72
N GLY A 79 -1.37 13.18 -14.32
CA GLY A 79 -1.81 14.53 -14.70
C GLY A 79 -3.17 14.91 -14.11
N LEU A 80 -3.52 14.34 -12.95
CA LEU A 80 -4.77 14.59 -12.23
C LEU A 80 -4.54 15.62 -11.11
N PRO A 81 -5.57 16.40 -10.73
CA PRO A 81 -5.47 17.27 -9.57
C PRO A 81 -5.24 16.45 -8.29
N ARG A 82 -4.47 16.99 -7.36
CA ARG A 82 -4.28 16.39 -6.04
C ARG A 82 -5.57 16.49 -5.22
N ASN A 83 -5.83 15.48 -4.40
CA ASN A 83 -6.98 15.48 -3.50
C ASN A 83 -6.86 16.61 -2.47
N GLU A 84 -7.96 17.31 -2.20
CA GLU A 84 -8.03 18.33 -1.14
C GLU A 84 -8.54 17.75 0.18
N GLN A 85 -9.27 16.63 0.11
CA GLN A 85 -9.76 15.91 1.26
C GLN A 85 -8.62 15.23 2.00
N LYS A 86 -8.78 15.11 3.32
CA LYS A 86 -7.80 14.48 4.20
C LYS A 86 -8.44 13.34 4.96
N ILE A 87 -7.63 12.32 5.21
CA ILE A 87 -7.91 11.26 6.17
C ILE A 87 -6.95 11.41 7.34
N THR A 88 -7.33 10.94 8.52
CA THR A 88 -6.45 10.88 9.69
C THR A 88 -6.34 9.44 10.12
N LEU A 89 -5.10 8.94 10.22
CA LEU A 89 -4.81 7.61 10.73
C LEU A 89 -4.48 7.72 12.21
N GLN A 90 -5.12 6.90 13.03
CA GLN A 90 -4.81 6.81 14.46
C GLN A 90 -4.05 5.51 14.72
N LYS A 91 -2.92 5.62 15.41
CA LYS A 91 -2.13 4.45 15.82
C LYS A 91 -2.77 3.80 17.05
N THR A 92 -3.67 2.87 16.80
CA THR A 92 -4.35 2.03 17.80
C THR A 92 -4.39 0.59 17.32
N ASP A 93 -4.49 -0.37 18.24
CA ASP A 93 -4.64 -1.77 17.89
C ASP A 93 -5.88 -2.00 17.01
N TRP A 94 -5.71 -2.84 16.00
CA TRP A 94 -6.79 -3.19 15.08
C TRP A 94 -7.86 -4.01 15.80
N GLN A 95 -9.13 -3.65 15.61
CA GLN A 95 -10.28 -4.45 16.07
C GLN A 95 -10.99 -5.05 14.85
N ALA A 96 -10.96 -6.37 14.74
CA ALA A 96 -11.58 -7.14 13.65
C ALA A 96 -12.96 -7.68 14.05
#